data_AF-A0A0T0MHV4-F1
#
_entry.id   AF-A0A0T0MHV4-F1
#
_cell.length_a   1.000
_cell.length_b   1.000
_cell.length_c   1.000
_cell.angle_alpha   90.00
_cell.angle_beta   90.00
_cell.angle_gamma   90.00
#
_symmetry.space_group_name_H-M   'P 1'
#
loop_
_entity.id
_entity.type
_entity.pdbx_description
1 polymer ?
#
loop_
_entity_poly.entity_id
_entity_poly.type
_entity_poly.pdbx_seq_one_letter_code
_entity_poly.pdbx_strand_id
1 'polypeptide(L)'
;MWVVASSMGTENWTKGVEDMTVVDQHHRIEPETEAQVRREVAGASWFKLAAATSKAHHDVDDARRGHDDDALCRALDRHAVLERLLAEATDRLHPPRG
;
A
#
# COMPACT_ATOMS: atom_id res chain seq x y z
N MET A 1 4.20 25.92 -56.30
CA MET A 1 3.06 26.55 -55.59
C MET A 1 2.26 25.39 -54.99
N TRP A 2 2.34 24.98 -53.74
CA TRP A 2 2.72 25.62 -52.47
C TRP A 2 3.69 24.76 -51.63
N VAL A 3 4.28 25.41 -50.62
CA VAL A 3 5.33 24.98 -49.67
C VAL A 3 4.68 24.74 -48.29
N VAL A 4 5.46 24.18 -47.34
CA VAL A 4 5.34 24.27 -45.84
C VAL A 4 4.62 23.04 -45.20
N ALA A 5 5.06 22.41 -44.09
CA ALA A 5 6.06 22.69 -43.05
C ALA A 5 6.62 21.40 -42.41
N SER A 6 7.87 21.49 -41.95
CA SER A 6 8.40 20.67 -40.84
C SER A 6 7.76 21.08 -39.50
N SER A 7 7.51 20.13 -38.59
CA SER A 7 7.69 20.37 -37.16
C SER A 7 7.78 19.08 -36.33
N MET A 8 8.96 18.90 -35.74
CA MET A 8 9.25 18.46 -34.37
C MET A 8 8.37 17.40 -33.68
N GLY A 9 9.03 16.32 -33.28
CA GLY A 9 8.62 15.42 -32.22
C GLY A 9 9.84 14.66 -31.70
N THR A 10 10.69 15.33 -30.93
CA THR A 10 11.71 14.67 -30.10
C THR A 10 11.00 13.84 -29.04
N GLU A 11 10.88 12.54 -29.30
CA GLU A 11 10.39 11.57 -28.32
C GLU A 11 11.46 11.36 -27.25
N ASN A 12 11.43 12.22 -26.23
CA ASN A 12 12.08 11.96 -24.95
C ASN A 12 11.44 10.73 -24.32
N TRP A 13 12.10 9.57 -24.45
CA TRP A 13 11.85 8.39 -23.64
C TRP A 13 12.22 8.71 -22.17
N THR A 14 11.30 9.33 -21.43
CA THR A 14 11.31 9.30 -19.96
C THR A 14 10.85 7.92 -19.52
N LYS A 15 11.81 7.00 -19.52
CA LYS A 15 11.69 5.63 -19.08
C LYS A 15 11.45 5.58 -17.56
N GLY A 16 10.23 5.23 -17.17
CA GLY A 16 9.94 4.42 -15.98
C GLY A 16 10.15 5.06 -14.61
N VAL A 17 9.32 6.04 -14.24
CA VAL A 17 9.11 6.42 -12.82
C VAL A 17 7.66 6.14 -12.38
N GLU A 18 6.87 5.44 -13.19
CA GLU A 18 5.45 5.18 -12.91
C GLU A 18 5.19 3.90 -12.10
N ASP A 19 6.23 3.26 -11.56
CA ASP A 19 6.05 2.15 -10.59
C ASP A 19 6.11 2.66 -9.15
N MET A 20 5.58 3.87 -8.92
CA MET A 20 5.17 4.30 -7.60
C MET A 20 3.80 3.67 -7.38
N THR A 21 3.77 2.41 -6.94
CA THR A 21 2.52 1.77 -6.51
C THR A 21 2.04 2.49 -5.25
N VAL A 22 1.40 3.64 -5.43
CA VAL A 22 0.44 4.18 -4.49
C VAL A 22 -0.58 3.06 -4.37
N VAL A 23 -0.48 2.26 -3.30
CA VAL A 23 -1.57 1.37 -2.91
C VAL A 23 -2.79 2.27 -2.90
N ASP A 24 -3.70 2.01 -3.82
CA ASP A 24 -4.87 2.84 -4.06
C ASP A 24 -5.53 3.11 -2.71
N GLN A 25 -5.50 4.38 -2.28
CA GLN A 25 -6.03 4.82 -0.99
C GLN A 25 -7.55 4.60 -0.90
N HIS A 26 -8.18 4.14 -2.00
CA HIS A 26 -9.58 3.81 -2.12
C HIS A 26 -9.88 2.30 -2.22
N HIS A 27 -8.92 1.42 -1.94
CA HIS A 27 -9.21 -0.02 -1.82
C HIS A 27 -10.19 -0.26 -0.66
N ARG A 28 -11.38 -0.77 -0.97
CA ARG A 28 -12.42 -1.04 0.02
C ARG A 28 -12.09 -2.36 0.72
N ILE A 29 -11.56 -2.25 1.94
CA ILE A 29 -11.28 -3.40 2.79
C ILE A 29 -12.59 -4.09 3.17
N GLU A 30 -12.65 -5.41 2.98
CA GLU A 30 -13.79 -6.22 3.42
C GLU A 30 -13.94 -6.11 4.96
N PRO A 31 -15.14 -5.78 5.48
CA PRO A 31 -15.36 -5.59 6.92
C PRO A 31 -15.01 -6.83 7.75
N GLU A 32 -15.16 -8.02 7.18
CA GLU A 32 -14.80 -9.28 7.83
C GLU A 32 -13.29 -9.41 8.00
N THR A 33 -12.51 -9.01 6.98
CA THR A 33 -11.04 -8.98 7.04
C THR A 33 -10.56 -8.00 8.09
N GLU A 34 -11.14 -6.80 8.13
CA GLU A 34 -10.84 -5.82 9.18
C GLU A 34 -11.15 -6.38 10.58
N ALA A 35 -12.34 -6.95 10.77
CA ALA A 35 -12.74 -7.51 12.06
C ALA A 35 -11.81 -8.65 12.50
N GLN A 36 -11.38 -9.50 11.56
CA GLN A 36 -10.42 -10.56 11.83
C GLN A 36 -9.08 -10.00 12.29
N VAL A 37 -8.47 -9.09 11.52
CA VAL A 37 -7.17 -8.51 11.86
C VAL A 37 -7.24 -7.81 13.22
N ARG A 38 -8.30 -7.04 13.48
CA ARG A 38 -8.52 -6.38 14.79
C ARG A 38 -8.59 -7.38 15.94
N ARG A 39 -9.23 -8.54 15.76
CA ARG A 39 -9.26 -9.60 16.79
C ARG A 39 -7.88 -10.21 17.03
N GLU A 40 -7.12 -10.46 15.96
CA GLU A 40 -5.77 -11.07 16.06
C GLU A 40 -4.78 -10.19 16.83
N VAL A 41 -4.84 -8.87 16.64
CA VAL A 41 -3.93 -7.91 17.30
C VAL A 41 -4.56 -7.21 18.49
N ALA A 42 -5.70 -7.69 18.99
CA ALA A 42 -6.37 -7.13 20.15
C ALA A 42 -5.42 -7.15 21.38
N GLY A 43 -5.18 -5.99 21.97
CA GLY A 43 -4.26 -5.84 23.10
C GLY A 43 -2.77 -6.00 22.75
N ALA A 44 -2.41 -6.04 21.46
CA ALA A 44 -1.01 -6.04 21.05
C ALA A 44 -0.31 -4.73 21.46
N SER A 45 0.95 -4.83 21.89
CA SER A 45 1.79 -3.65 22.09
C SER A 45 2.12 -3.00 20.75
N TRP A 46 2.52 -1.72 20.78
CA TRP A 46 2.98 -1.00 19.59
C TRP A 46 4.07 -1.76 18.83
N PHE A 47 5.05 -2.34 19.55
CA PHE A 47 6.13 -3.11 18.92
C PHE A 47 5.62 -4.37 18.20
N LYS A 48 4.63 -5.07 18.78
CA LYS A 48 4.01 -6.23 18.12
C LYS A 48 3.22 -5.82 16.88
N LEU A 49 2.54 -4.68 16.91
CA LEU A 49 1.87 -4.12 15.73
C LEU A 49 2.89 -3.80 14.64
N ALA A 50 3.99 -3.10 14.96
CA ALA A 50 5.03 -2.77 13.99
C ALA A 50 5.65 -4.02 13.34
N ALA A 51 5.94 -5.05 14.14
CA ALA A 51 6.44 -6.33 13.62
C ALA A 51 5.41 -7.04 12.71
N ALA A 52 4.12 -7.01 13.07
CA ALA A 52 3.06 -7.58 12.24
C ALA A 52 2.88 -6.81 10.92
N THR A 53 2.95 -5.47 10.93
CA THR A 53 2.91 -4.64 9.72
C THR A 53 4.09 -4.94 8.81
N SER A 54 5.32 -5.01 9.36
CA SER A 54 6.51 -5.37 8.57
C SER A 54 6.38 -6.76 7.94
N LYS A 55 5.84 -7.74 8.68
CA LYS A 55 5.56 -9.06 8.11
C LYS A 55 4.53 -8.99 6.99
N ALA A 56 3.43 -8.27 7.18
CA ALA A 56 2.38 -8.15 6.17
C ALA A 56 2.89 -7.48 4.88
N HIS A 57 3.84 -6.54 4.98
CA HIS A 57 4.49 -5.95 3.81
C HIS A 57 5.25 -7.02 3.01
N HIS A 58 5.99 -7.91 3.68
CA HIS A 58 6.66 -9.02 3.00
C HIS A 58 5.65 -10.01 2.39
N ASP A 59 4.54 -10.29 3.08
CA ASP A 59 3.49 -11.15 2.55
C ASP A 59 2.88 -10.55 1.24
N VAL A 60 2.77 -9.21 1.13
CA VAL A 60 2.37 -8.52 -0.12
C VAL A 60 3.41 -8.71 -1.23
N ASP A 61 4.69 -8.50 -0.92
CA ASP A 61 5.78 -8.68 -1.88
C ASP A 61 5.84 -10.12 -2.42
N ASP A 62 5.65 -11.10 -1.53
CA ASP A 62 5.67 -12.52 -1.87
C ASP A 62 4.46 -12.90 -2.74
N ALA A 63 3.26 -12.42 -2.42
CA ALA A 63 2.06 -12.63 -3.23
C ALA A 63 2.21 -12.03 -4.64
N ARG A 64 2.80 -10.83 -4.74
CA ARG A 64 3.07 -10.17 -6.02
C ARG A 64 4.04 -10.97 -6.89
N ARG A 65 5.10 -11.54 -6.30
CA ARG A 65 6.05 -12.43 -7.01
C ARG A 65 5.42 -13.77 -7.38
N GLY A 66 4.45 -14.24 -6.59
CA GLY A 66 3.70 -15.46 -6.85
C GLY A 66 2.67 -15.34 -7.98
N HIS A 67 2.38 -14.11 -8.44
CA HIS A 67 1.34 -13.82 -9.44
C HIS A 67 -0.05 -14.41 -9.06
N ASP A 68 -0.35 -14.44 -7.76
CA ASP A 68 -1.66 -14.84 -7.23
C ASP A 68 -2.42 -13.56 -6.84
N ASP A 69 -3.31 -13.11 -7.72
CA ASP A 69 -4.06 -11.87 -7.54
C ASP A 69 -4.99 -11.91 -6.32
N ASP A 70 -5.59 -13.07 -6.04
CA ASP A 70 -6.46 -13.25 -4.88
C ASP A 70 -5.66 -13.21 -3.57
N ALA A 71 -4.48 -13.84 -3.54
CA ALA A 71 -3.56 -13.73 -2.40
C ALA A 71 -3.03 -12.32 -2.24
N LEU A 72 -2.75 -11.62 -3.34
CA LEU A 72 -2.30 -10.24 -3.33
C LEU A 72 -3.38 -9.32 -2.74
N CYS A 73 -4.64 -9.47 -3.13
CA CYS A 73 -5.74 -8.68 -2.58
C CYS A 73 -5.88 -8.88 -1.06
N ARG A 74 -5.84 -10.14 -0.59
CA ARG A 74 -5.89 -10.45 0.85
C ARG A 74 -4.70 -9.90 1.62
N ALA A 75 -3.50 -9.95 1.03
CA ALA A 75 -2.29 -9.43 1.65
C ALA A 75 -2.34 -7.90 1.77
N LEU A 76 -2.82 -7.22 0.72
CA LEU A 76 -3.03 -5.77 0.70
C LEU A 76 -4.05 -5.33 1.75
N ASP A 77 -5.21 -6.00 1.83
CA ASP A 77 -6.22 -5.74 2.86
C ASP A 77 -5.63 -5.82 4.26
N ARG A 78 -4.93 -6.92 4.55
CA ARG A 78 -4.31 -7.14 5.86
C ARG A 78 -3.28 -6.06 6.17
N HIS A 79 -2.43 -5.73 5.21
CA HIS A 79 -1.40 -4.71 5.37
C HIS A 79 -2.02 -3.34 5.69
N ALA A 80 -3.04 -2.93 4.93
CA ALA A 80 -3.72 -1.64 5.12
C ALA A 80 -4.38 -1.53 6.51
N VAL A 81 -5.02 -2.59 7.01
CA VAL A 81 -5.59 -2.59 8.37
C VAL A 81 -4.49 -2.44 9.42
N LEU A 82 -3.38 -3.18 9.28
CA LEU A 82 -2.26 -3.13 10.22
C LEU A 82 -1.56 -1.77 10.22
N GLU A 83 -1.38 -1.13 9.06
CA GLU A 83 -0.83 0.23 8.96
C GLU A 83 -1.71 1.24 9.70
N ARG A 84 -3.03 1.18 9.51
CA ARG A 84 -3.95 2.08 10.23
C ARG A 84 -3.89 1.87 11.74
N LEU A 85 -3.89 0.62 12.20
CA LEU A 85 -3.80 0.31 13.63
C LEU A 85 -2.45 0.73 14.24
N LEU A 86 -1.37 0.61 13.47
CA LEU A 86 -0.04 1.07 13.87
C LEU A 86 0.01 2.60 13.96
N ALA A 87 -0.59 3.32 13.01
CA ALA A 87 -0.73 4.78 13.06
C ALA A 87 -1.52 5.21 14.31
N GLU A 88 -2.69 4.62 14.57
CA GLU A 88 -3.49 4.88 15.77
C GLU A 88 -2.73 4.58 17.08
N ALA A 89 -1.90 3.53 17.10
CA ALA A 89 -1.04 3.23 18.24
C ALA A 89 0.11 4.23 18.40
N THR A 90 0.67 4.71 17.28
CA THR A 90 1.75 5.70 17.24
C THR A 90 1.25 7.05 17.74
N ASP A 91 0.07 7.50 17.30
CA ASP A 91 -0.54 8.75 17.74
C ASP A 91 -0.83 8.76 19.25
N ARG A 92 -1.17 7.61 19.83
CA ARG A 92 -1.34 7.48 21.29
C ARG A 92 -0.04 7.61 22.07
N LEU A 93 1.09 7.21 21.48
CA LEU A 93 2.42 7.37 22.09
C LEU A 93 2.97 8.79 21.87
N HIS A 94 2.71 9.37 20.71
CA HIS A 94 3.20 10.68 20.29
C HIS A 94 2.05 11.50 19.69
N PRO A 95 1.20 12.12 20.53
CA PRO A 95 0.08 12.90 20.03
C PRO A 95 0.57 14.03 19.12
N PRO A 96 -0.05 14.25 17.95
CA PRO A 96 0.32 15.35 17.08
C PRO A 96 0.19 16.68 17.84
N ARG A 97 1.21 17.53 17.73
CA ARG A 97 1.15 18.89 18.26
C ARG A 97 0.22 19.69 17.35
N GLY A 98 -0.91 20.14 17.90
CA GLY A 98 -1.89 20.97 17.20
C GLY A 98 -1.37 22.35 16.84
#